data_AF-A0A9P6C815-F1
#
_entry.id   AF-A0A9P6C815-F1
#
_cell.length_a   1.000
_cell.length_b   1.000
_cell.length_c   1.000
_cell.angle_alpha   90.00
_cell.angle_beta   90.00
_cell.angle_gamma   90.00
#
_symmetry.space_group_name_H-M   'P 1'
#
loop_
_entity.id
_entity.type
_entity.pdbx_description
1 polymer ?
#
loop_
_entity_poly.entity_id
_entity_poly.type
_entity_poly.pdbx_seq_one_letter_code
_entity_poly.pdbx_strand_id
1 'polypeptide(L)'
;MHLRDRAFHLLLRNSGNATPLVHAIRLGHKDVAIILLGAFSRWINNLEDEEMTKSSTITLLKALRTNLKLAIDEGLAKHQSDLISSFMQTLIMSEGDKWVWGQVNTISLALNAGAGGQPVALAGSAVRSFATKRLGKSDLIASLEDYIANATADLLMMGAWSIVLAHIDGEQIPSYYFARDLRVYKAFQERLDKHKREIRRLTNKRLKWQLRVLSAVMEGRSITFRGKG
;
A
#
# COMPACT_ATOMS: atom_id res chain seq x y z
N MET A 1 -15.08 15.74 -4.98
CA MET A 1 -14.13 15.54 -6.09
C MET A 1 -14.38 16.57 -7.20
N HIS A 2 -13.51 17.57 -7.36
CA HIS A 2 -13.70 18.67 -8.33
C HIS A 2 -13.29 18.24 -9.75
N LEU A 3 -13.78 18.95 -10.78
CA LEU A 3 -13.57 18.72 -12.23
C LEU A 3 -12.18 18.23 -12.67
N ARG A 4 -11.12 18.53 -11.91
CA ARG A 4 -9.72 18.16 -12.16
C ARG A 4 -9.45 16.66 -12.20
N ASP A 5 -10.15 15.83 -11.40
CA ASP A 5 -9.91 14.38 -11.39
C ASP A 5 -10.58 13.68 -12.58
N ARG A 6 -11.63 14.26 -13.17
CA ARG A 6 -12.33 13.70 -14.35
C ARG A 6 -11.44 13.64 -15.59
N ALA A 7 -10.51 14.58 -15.72
CA ALA A 7 -9.60 14.67 -16.86
C ALA A 7 -8.24 14.00 -16.60
N PHE A 8 -8.04 13.34 -15.46
CA PHE A 8 -6.74 12.74 -15.08
C PHE A 8 -6.21 11.77 -16.15
N HIS A 9 -7.10 11.01 -16.79
CA HIS A 9 -6.77 10.09 -17.87
C HIS A 9 -6.00 10.76 -19.04
N LEU A 10 -6.18 12.06 -19.27
CA LEU A 10 -5.44 12.80 -20.30
C LEU A 10 -3.94 12.91 -19.99
N LEU A 11 -3.56 12.89 -18.71
CA LEU A 11 -2.15 12.91 -18.30
C LEU A 11 -1.43 11.57 -18.56
N LEU A 12 -2.20 10.51 -18.79
CA LEU A 12 -1.69 9.17 -19.09
C LEU A 12 -1.80 8.82 -20.57
N ARG A 13 -2.50 9.66 -21.36
CA ARG A 13 -2.69 9.44 -22.78
C ARG A 13 -1.40 9.76 -23.53
N ASN A 14 -1.07 8.90 -24.48
CA ASN A 14 0.01 9.15 -25.42
C ASN A 14 -0.45 10.20 -26.44
N SER A 15 0.32 11.29 -26.57
CA SER A 15 0.17 12.30 -27.60
C SER A 15 1.51 12.51 -28.27
N GLY A 16 1.62 12.20 -29.57
CA GLY A 16 2.89 12.35 -30.30
C GLY A 16 4.03 11.45 -29.80
N ASN A 17 3.76 10.16 -29.56
CA ASN A 17 4.71 9.13 -29.12
C ASN A 17 5.28 9.28 -27.70
N ALA A 18 4.70 10.14 -26.87
CA ALA A 18 5.03 10.24 -25.44
C ALA A 18 3.79 10.58 -24.61
N THR A 19 3.79 10.17 -23.34
CA THR A 19 2.89 10.78 -22.35
C THR A 19 3.44 12.16 -21.94
N PRO A 20 2.62 13.06 -21.38
CA PRO A 20 3.09 14.34 -20.86
C PRO A 20 4.30 14.23 -19.92
N LEU A 21 4.33 13.22 -19.05
CA LEU A 21 5.47 12.98 -18.15
C LEU A 21 6.74 12.61 -18.93
N VAL A 22 6.63 11.64 -19.84
CA VAL A 22 7.78 11.19 -20.65
C VAL A 22 8.29 12.33 -21.52
N HIS A 23 7.40 13.15 -22.08
CA HIS A 23 7.76 14.30 -22.88
C HIS A 23 8.53 15.34 -22.06
N ALA A 24 8.04 15.69 -20.85
CA ALA A 24 8.73 16.61 -19.95
C ALA A 24 10.12 16.11 -19.55
N ILE A 25 10.25 14.82 -19.25
CA ILE A 25 11.54 14.19 -18.93
C ILE A 25 12.52 14.31 -20.11
N ARG A 26 12.07 13.96 -21.32
CA ARG A 26 12.90 14.02 -22.54
C ARG A 26 13.42 15.41 -22.86
N LEU A 27 12.64 16.45 -22.57
CA LEU A 27 13.05 17.85 -22.74
C LEU A 27 13.90 18.38 -21.59
N GLY A 28 14.11 17.61 -20.52
CA GLY A 28 14.84 18.06 -19.33
C GLY A 28 14.05 18.98 -18.40
N HIS A 29 12.74 19.11 -18.59
CA HIS A 29 11.84 19.95 -17.78
C HIS A 29 11.48 19.23 -16.47
N LYS A 30 12.44 19.15 -15.54
CA LYS A 30 12.32 18.40 -14.28
C LYS A 30 11.23 18.95 -13.36
N ASP A 31 11.06 20.27 -13.33
CA ASP A 31 10.01 20.98 -12.60
C ASP A 31 8.61 20.53 -13.03
N VAL A 32 8.37 20.47 -14.34
CA VAL A 32 7.10 19.98 -14.91
C VAL A 32 6.89 18.50 -14.58
N ALA A 33 7.95 17.69 -14.68
CA ALA A 33 7.88 16.28 -14.30
C ALA A 33 7.50 16.11 -12.82
N ILE A 34 8.08 16.89 -11.90
CA ILE A 34 7.75 16.87 -10.48
C ILE A 34 6.27 17.23 -10.25
N ILE A 35 5.74 18.26 -10.93
CA ILE A 35 4.33 18.65 -10.81
C ILE A 35 3.41 17.50 -11.25
N LEU A 36 3.73 16.83 -12.37
CA LEU A 36 2.97 15.69 -12.87
C LEU A 36 3.02 14.50 -11.89
N LEU A 37 4.19 14.20 -11.34
CA LEU A 37 4.33 13.15 -10.32
C LEU A 37 3.57 13.47 -9.03
N GLY A 38 3.51 14.75 -8.63
CA GLY A 38 2.67 15.21 -7.53
C GLY A 38 1.17 15.02 -7.83
N ALA A 39 0.74 15.30 -9.06
CA ALA A 39 -0.64 15.04 -9.49
C ALA A 39 -0.96 13.53 -9.47
N PHE A 40 0.00 12.69 -9.87
CA PHE A 40 -0.12 11.23 -9.85
C PHE A 40 -0.28 10.69 -8.43
N SER A 41 0.62 11.07 -7.52
CA SER A 41 0.55 10.68 -6.10
C SER A 41 -0.77 11.11 -5.46
N ARG A 42 -1.19 12.36 -5.70
CA ARG A 42 -2.48 12.87 -5.21
C ARG A 42 -3.67 12.06 -5.73
N TRP A 43 -3.69 11.69 -7.01
CA TRP A 43 -4.78 10.89 -7.57
C TRP A 43 -4.81 9.49 -6.94
N ILE A 44 -3.65 8.82 -6.80
CA ILE A 44 -3.55 7.50 -6.16
C ILE A 44 -4.08 7.54 -4.72
N ASN A 45 -3.70 8.54 -3.93
CA ASN A 45 -4.10 8.62 -2.52
C ASN A 45 -5.60 8.92 -2.34
N ASN A 46 -6.21 9.63 -3.30
CA ASN A 46 -7.63 10.00 -3.26
C ASN A 46 -8.57 8.99 -3.93
N LEU A 47 -8.06 7.91 -4.53
CA LEU A 47 -8.93 6.86 -5.10
C LEU A 47 -9.86 6.26 -4.04
N GLU A 48 -11.16 6.37 -4.25
CA GLU A 48 -12.21 5.85 -3.38
C GLU A 48 -12.54 4.38 -3.71
N ASP A 49 -13.22 3.71 -2.80
CA ASP A 49 -13.48 2.27 -2.89
C ASP A 49 -14.41 1.92 -4.06
N GLU A 50 -15.39 2.78 -4.32
CA GLU A 50 -16.30 2.68 -5.46
C GLU A 50 -15.53 2.75 -6.79
N GLU A 51 -14.45 3.53 -6.85
CA GLU A 51 -13.61 3.64 -8.05
C GLU A 51 -12.76 2.40 -8.27
N MET A 52 -12.35 1.73 -7.19
CA MET A 52 -11.55 0.50 -7.26
C MET A 52 -12.33 -0.69 -7.84
N THR A 53 -13.66 -0.63 -7.83
CA THR A 53 -14.50 -1.64 -8.48
C THR A 53 -14.53 -1.51 -10.01
N LYS A 54 -14.11 -0.37 -10.56
CA LYS A 54 -14.22 -0.08 -12.00
C LYS A 54 -13.00 -0.63 -12.75
N SER A 55 -13.25 -1.41 -13.80
CA SER A 55 -12.19 -1.92 -14.69
C SER A 55 -11.37 -0.81 -15.37
N SER A 56 -12.01 0.35 -15.64
CA SER A 56 -11.33 1.54 -16.19
C SER A 56 -10.26 2.08 -15.23
N THR A 57 -10.51 2.07 -13.92
CA THR A 57 -9.54 2.47 -12.89
C THR A 57 -8.32 1.56 -12.90
N ILE A 58 -8.51 0.24 -13.05
CA ILE A 58 -7.41 -0.72 -13.14
C ILE A 58 -6.55 -0.44 -14.39
N THR A 59 -7.17 -0.10 -15.52
CA THR A 59 -6.45 0.29 -16.74
C THR A 59 -5.62 1.57 -16.52
N LEU A 60 -6.19 2.56 -15.84
CA LEU A 60 -5.47 3.80 -15.49
C LEU A 60 -4.30 3.52 -14.53
N LEU A 61 -4.49 2.68 -13.52
CA LEU A 61 -3.43 2.28 -12.59
C LEU A 61 -2.28 1.57 -13.33
N LYS A 62 -2.58 0.69 -14.30
CA LYS A 62 -1.55 0.05 -15.13
C LYS A 62 -0.76 1.06 -15.97
N ALA A 63 -1.44 2.00 -16.62
CA ALA A 63 -0.78 3.06 -17.37
C ALA A 63 0.07 3.97 -16.46
N LEU A 64 -0.46 4.31 -15.28
CA LEU A 64 0.24 5.09 -14.27
C LEU A 64 1.49 4.39 -13.75
N ARG A 65 1.40 3.08 -13.48
CA ARG A 65 2.54 2.25 -13.07
C ARG A 65 3.70 2.33 -14.05
N THR A 66 3.42 2.23 -15.34
CA THR A 66 4.44 2.35 -16.40
C THR A 66 5.10 3.73 -16.38
N ASN A 67 4.31 4.79 -16.24
CA ASN A 67 4.82 6.17 -16.17
C ASN A 67 5.70 6.41 -14.94
N LEU A 68 5.27 5.93 -13.76
CA LEU A 68 6.04 6.04 -12.52
C LEU A 68 7.34 5.24 -12.60
N LYS A 69 7.31 4.03 -13.20
CA LYS A 69 8.52 3.22 -13.40
C LYS A 69 9.54 3.93 -14.30
N LEU A 70 9.08 4.55 -15.38
CA LEU A 70 9.95 5.34 -16.27
C LEU A 70 10.58 6.52 -15.51
N ALA A 71 9.81 7.27 -14.72
CA ALA A 71 10.36 8.35 -13.89
C ALA A 71 11.43 7.85 -12.90
N ILE A 72 11.22 6.69 -12.28
CA ILE A 72 12.21 6.04 -11.40
C ILE A 72 13.47 5.67 -12.20
N ASP A 73 13.30 5.10 -13.39
CA ASP A 73 14.42 4.66 -14.23
C ASP A 73 15.29 5.82 -14.70
N GLU A 74 14.68 6.98 -14.95
CA GLU A 74 15.30 8.27 -15.29
C GLU A 74 15.88 9.01 -14.07
N GLY A 75 15.83 8.40 -12.88
CA GLY A 75 16.51 8.91 -11.68
C GLY A 75 15.75 10.00 -10.92
N LEU A 76 14.49 10.28 -11.25
CA LEU A 76 13.67 11.28 -10.54
C LEU A 76 13.38 10.90 -9.08
N ALA A 77 13.55 9.63 -8.71
CA ALA A 77 13.37 9.16 -7.34
C ALA A 77 14.32 9.83 -6.34
N LYS A 78 15.47 10.37 -6.77
CA LYS A 78 16.37 11.13 -5.91
C LYS A 78 15.81 12.50 -5.50
N HIS A 79 14.83 13.01 -6.24
CA HIS A 79 14.26 14.34 -6.06
C HIS A 79 12.80 14.31 -5.54
N GLN A 80 12.19 13.12 -5.43
CA GLN A 80 10.84 12.94 -4.92
C GLN A 80 10.76 11.70 -4.02
N SER A 81 10.65 11.90 -2.71
CA SER A 81 10.53 10.82 -1.71
C SER A 81 9.35 9.89 -1.98
N ASP A 82 8.23 10.45 -2.42
CA ASP A 82 6.96 9.73 -2.51
C ASP A 82 6.79 8.96 -3.82
N LEU A 83 7.74 9.09 -4.76
CA LEU A 83 7.67 8.44 -6.08
C LEU A 83 7.63 6.92 -5.94
N ILE A 84 8.51 6.38 -5.10
CA ILE A 84 8.63 4.94 -4.88
C ILE A 84 7.37 4.41 -4.20
N SER A 85 6.88 5.11 -3.17
CA SER A 85 5.63 4.75 -2.50
C SER A 85 4.46 4.74 -3.48
N SER A 86 4.31 5.79 -4.28
CA SER A 86 3.27 5.90 -5.31
C SER A 86 3.35 4.77 -6.34
N PHE A 87 4.57 4.41 -6.78
CA PHE A 87 4.78 3.28 -7.68
C PHE A 87 4.37 1.95 -7.04
N MET A 88 4.80 1.71 -5.80
CA MET A 88 4.51 0.48 -5.08
C MET A 88 3.01 0.33 -4.79
N GLN A 89 2.33 1.39 -4.35
CA GLN A 89 0.89 1.41 -4.15
C GLN A 89 0.15 1.11 -5.46
N THR A 90 0.52 1.80 -6.55
CA THR A 90 -0.09 1.57 -7.87
C THR A 90 0.12 0.14 -8.36
N LEU A 91 1.31 -0.43 -8.14
CA LEU A 91 1.60 -1.83 -8.46
C LEU A 91 0.71 -2.79 -7.67
N ILE A 92 0.55 -2.58 -6.36
CA ILE A 92 -0.30 -3.42 -5.53
C ILE A 92 -1.76 -3.33 -5.98
N MET A 93 -2.26 -2.11 -6.18
CA MET A 93 -3.66 -1.87 -6.57
C MET A 93 -4.02 -2.42 -7.95
N SER A 94 -3.05 -2.49 -8.88
CA SER A 94 -3.30 -2.97 -10.24
C SER A 94 -3.08 -4.48 -10.42
N GLU A 95 -2.11 -5.06 -9.71
CA GLU A 95 -1.60 -6.42 -9.99
C GLU A 95 -1.15 -7.19 -8.72
N GLY A 96 -1.21 -6.59 -7.54
CA GLY A 96 -0.64 -7.17 -6.32
C GLY A 96 -1.57 -8.03 -5.48
N ASP A 97 -2.87 -8.09 -5.80
CA ASP A 97 -3.89 -8.77 -4.98
C ASP A 97 -3.50 -10.20 -4.59
N LYS A 98 -3.15 -11.03 -5.57
CA LYS A 98 -2.72 -12.43 -5.33
C LYS A 98 -1.49 -12.51 -4.42
N TRP A 99 -0.55 -11.58 -4.56
CA TRP A 99 0.65 -11.56 -3.73
C TRP A 99 0.31 -11.16 -2.28
N VAL A 100 -0.50 -10.12 -2.10
CA VAL A 100 -0.96 -9.67 -0.77
C VAL A 100 -1.65 -10.82 -0.04
N TRP A 101 -2.63 -11.48 -0.66
CA TRP A 101 -3.35 -12.59 -0.02
C TRP A 101 -2.46 -13.79 0.26
N GLY A 102 -1.51 -14.11 -0.62
CA GLY A 102 -0.50 -15.13 -0.36
C GLY A 102 0.35 -14.82 0.87
N GLN A 103 0.75 -13.56 1.05
CA GLN A 103 1.47 -13.13 2.24
C GLN A 103 0.57 -13.10 3.48
N VAL A 104 -0.67 -12.62 3.39
CA VAL A 104 -1.64 -12.67 4.50
C VAL A 104 -1.75 -14.08 5.05
N ASN A 105 -1.96 -15.09 4.19
CA ASN A 105 -2.03 -16.49 4.62
C ASN A 105 -0.74 -16.96 5.29
N THR A 106 0.41 -16.62 4.72
CA THR A 106 1.73 -16.98 5.27
C THR A 106 1.94 -16.35 6.65
N ILE A 107 1.59 -15.08 6.82
CA ILE A 107 1.72 -14.35 8.08
C ILE A 107 0.70 -14.84 9.12
N SER A 108 -0.52 -15.20 8.72
CA SER A 108 -1.50 -15.83 9.60
C SER A 108 -0.97 -17.13 10.22
N LEU A 109 -0.31 -17.97 9.41
CA LEU A 109 0.33 -19.19 9.89
C LEU A 109 1.48 -18.89 10.86
N ALA A 110 2.34 -17.92 10.54
CA ALA A 110 3.43 -17.49 11.40
C ALA A 110 2.94 -16.92 12.74
N LEU A 111 1.86 -16.14 12.73
CA LEU A 111 1.21 -15.59 13.93
C LEU A 111 0.64 -16.70 14.83
N ASN A 112 0.06 -17.75 14.24
CA ASN A 112 -0.41 -18.92 14.98
C ASN A 112 0.73 -19.72 15.61
N ALA A 113 1.86 -19.86 14.91
CA ALA A 113 3.08 -20.49 15.44
C ALA A 113 3.72 -19.71 16.62
N GLY A 114 3.33 -18.44 16.84
CA GLY A 114 3.83 -17.63 17.94
C GLY A 114 5.27 -17.17 17.71
N ALA A 115 6.09 -17.13 18.76
CA ALA A 115 7.46 -16.60 18.68
C ALA A 115 8.35 -17.35 17.66
N GLY A 116 8.16 -18.67 17.51
CA GLY A 116 8.89 -19.48 16.53
C GLY A 116 8.58 -19.15 15.08
N GLY A 117 7.41 -18.55 14.79
CA GLY A 117 7.03 -18.14 13.44
C GLY A 117 7.65 -16.83 12.97
N GLN A 118 8.23 -16.03 13.88
CA GLN A 118 8.86 -14.73 13.59
C GLN A 118 8.06 -13.83 12.61
N PRO A 119 6.74 -13.61 12.84
CA PRO A 119 5.84 -13.02 11.83
C PRO A 119 6.25 -11.61 11.38
N VAL A 120 6.85 -10.80 12.26
CA VAL A 120 7.33 -9.45 11.92
C VAL A 120 8.50 -9.51 10.94
N ALA A 121 9.49 -10.36 11.22
CA ALA A 121 10.67 -10.53 10.36
C ALA A 121 10.27 -11.13 9.01
N LEU A 122 9.36 -12.10 9.01
CA LEU A 122 8.82 -12.73 7.81
C LEU A 122 8.09 -11.71 6.92
N ALA A 123 7.20 -10.90 7.50
CA ALA A 123 6.47 -9.85 6.79
C ALA A 123 7.43 -8.79 6.19
N GLY A 124 8.39 -8.30 6.99
CA GLY A 124 9.38 -7.33 6.52
C GLY A 124 10.26 -7.86 5.39
N SER A 125 10.69 -9.12 5.50
CA SER A 125 11.49 -9.78 4.46
C SER A 125 10.71 -9.98 3.17
N ALA A 126 9.43 -10.36 3.27
CA ALA A 126 8.54 -10.53 2.12
C ALA A 126 8.32 -9.21 1.37
N VAL A 127 8.00 -8.13 2.09
CA VAL A 127 7.81 -6.80 1.49
C VAL A 127 9.10 -6.29 0.86
N ARG A 128 10.24 -6.40 1.57
CA ARG A 128 11.55 -5.98 1.05
C ARG A 128 11.89 -6.73 -0.23
N SER A 129 11.72 -8.06 -0.25
CA SER A 129 11.98 -8.89 -1.43
C SER A 129 11.06 -8.56 -2.60
N PHE A 130 9.78 -8.27 -2.32
CA PHE A 130 8.83 -7.85 -3.35
C PHE A 130 9.24 -6.51 -3.97
N ALA A 131 9.58 -5.52 -3.15
CA ALA A 131 9.97 -4.20 -3.61
C ALA A 131 11.30 -4.20 -4.37
N THR A 132 12.33 -4.90 -3.87
CA THR A 132 13.65 -4.98 -4.53
C THR A 132 13.53 -5.64 -5.91
N LYS A 133 12.74 -6.72 -6.03
CA LYS A 133 12.49 -7.39 -7.31
C LYS A 133 11.80 -6.49 -8.32
N ARG A 134 10.95 -5.56 -7.88
CA ARG A 134 10.16 -4.68 -8.75
C ARG A 134 10.89 -3.40 -9.14
N LEU A 135 11.77 -2.91 -8.28
CA LEU A 135 12.56 -1.71 -8.52
C LEU A 135 13.86 -2.00 -9.27
N GLY A 136 14.48 -3.17 -9.06
CA GLY A 136 15.68 -3.60 -9.78
C GLY A 136 16.95 -2.78 -9.50
N LYS A 137 16.89 -1.74 -8.67
CA LYS A 137 18.02 -0.85 -8.32
C LYS A 137 18.19 -0.79 -6.79
N SER A 138 19.41 -1.08 -6.29
CA SER A 138 19.75 -1.12 -4.87
C SER A 138 19.77 0.26 -4.19
N ASP A 139 20.11 1.31 -4.93
CA ASP A 139 20.41 2.62 -4.34
C ASP A 139 19.16 3.38 -3.89
N LEU A 140 17.97 2.87 -4.24
CA LEU A 140 16.67 3.40 -3.84
C LEU A 140 16.10 2.72 -2.58
N ILE A 141 16.86 1.80 -1.97
CA ILE A 141 16.41 1.02 -0.81
C ILE A 141 16.36 1.88 0.45
N ALA A 142 17.23 2.88 0.60
CA ALA A 142 17.21 3.77 1.77
C ALA A 142 15.89 4.56 1.90
N SER A 143 15.31 4.97 0.76
CA SER A 143 13.99 5.61 0.69
C SER A 143 12.80 4.66 0.83
N LEU A 144 13.05 3.35 0.93
CA LEU A 144 12.02 2.32 0.98
C LEU A 144 11.70 1.88 2.42
N GLU A 145 12.55 2.21 3.40
CA GLU A 145 12.39 1.71 4.77
C GLU A 145 11.06 2.11 5.41
N ASP A 146 10.61 3.35 5.21
CA ASP A 146 9.30 3.81 5.72
C ASP A 146 8.14 3.06 5.05
N TYR A 147 8.22 2.83 3.73
CA TYR A 147 7.25 2.03 3.00
C TYR A 147 7.24 0.58 3.53
N ILE A 148 8.40 -0.04 3.70
CA ILE A 148 8.52 -1.41 4.22
C ILE A 148 7.94 -1.48 5.62
N ALA A 149 8.25 -0.53 6.50
CA ALA A 149 7.75 -0.53 7.87
C ALA A 149 6.22 -0.43 7.93
N ASN A 150 5.61 0.38 7.07
CA ASN A 150 4.15 0.52 6.97
C ASN A 150 3.51 -0.74 6.38
N ALA A 151 4.00 -1.20 5.23
CA ALA A 151 3.51 -2.42 4.56
C ALA A 151 3.67 -3.68 5.43
N THR A 152 4.73 -3.75 6.25
CA THR A 152 4.94 -4.84 7.22
C THR A 152 3.84 -4.85 8.27
N ALA A 153 3.52 -3.68 8.82
CA ALA A 153 2.45 -3.55 9.80
C ALA A 153 1.09 -3.92 9.20
N ASP A 154 0.83 -3.53 7.95
CA ASP A 154 -0.39 -3.88 7.23
C ASP A 154 -0.54 -5.39 7.05
N LEU A 155 0.53 -6.11 6.64
CA LEU A 155 0.50 -7.57 6.56
C LEU A 155 0.18 -8.22 7.91
N LEU A 156 0.72 -7.68 9.01
CA LEU A 156 0.45 -8.21 10.35
C LEU A 156 -1.01 -7.99 10.76
N MET A 157 -1.58 -6.81 10.49
CA MET A 157 -2.99 -6.52 10.76
C MET A 157 -3.92 -7.39 9.91
N MET A 158 -3.66 -7.48 8.60
CA MET A 158 -4.44 -8.31 7.69
C MET A 158 -4.32 -9.80 8.04
N GLY A 159 -3.13 -10.29 8.37
CA GLY A 159 -2.90 -11.66 8.84
C GLY A 159 -3.63 -11.97 10.13
N ALA A 160 -3.51 -11.11 11.15
CA ALA A 160 -4.22 -11.30 12.41
C ALA A 160 -5.75 -11.29 12.21
N TRP A 161 -6.27 -10.42 11.35
CA TRP A 161 -7.69 -10.38 11.00
C TRP A 161 -8.15 -11.64 10.26
N SER A 162 -7.33 -12.16 9.35
CA SER A 162 -7.59 -13.44 8.66
C SER A 162 -7.75 -14.61 9.63
N ILE A 163 -7.01 -14.65 10.75
CA ILE A 163 -7.20 -15.66 11.80
C ILE A 163 -8.54 -15.46 12.54
N VAL A 164 -8.93 -14.21 12.80
CA VAL A 164 -10.22 -13.89 13.43
C VAL A 164 -11.38 -14.39 12.56
N LEU A 165 -11.33 -14.13 11.26
CA LEU A 165 -12.37 -14.55 10.29
C LEU A 165 -12.54 -16.08 10.18
N ALA A 166 -11.59 -16.87 10.65
CA ALA A 166 -11.80 -18.32 10.77
C ALA A 166 -12.79 -18.71 11.89
N HIS A 167 -13.19 -17.76 12.74
CA HIS A 167 -14.02 -18.01 13.94
C HIS A 167 -15.28 -17.15 14.00
N ILE A 168 -15.39 -16.12 13.15
CA ILE A 168 -16.52 -15.18 13.13
C ILE A 168 -16.94 -14.93 11.69
N ASP A 169 -18.21 -14.57 11.49
CA ASP A 169 -18.68 -14.06 10.21
C ASP A 169 -18.31 -12.58 10.06
N GLY A 170 -17.57 -12.25 9.01
CA GLY A 170 -17.03 -10.91 8.79
C GLY A 170 -16.35 -10.77 7.43
N GLU A 171 -16.02 -9.54 7.09
CA GLU A 171 -15.44 -9.21 5.78
C GLU A 171 -13.92 -9.07 5.87
N GLN A 172 -13.26 -9.45 4.77
CA GLN A 172 -11.83 -9.23 4.58
C GLN A 172 -11.50 -7.74 4.44
N ILE A 173 -10.31 -7.34 4.90
CA ILE A 173 -9.78 -6.01 4.57
C ILE A 173 -9.36 -6.02 3.10
N PRO A 174 -9.84 -5.10 2.24
CA PRO A 174 -9.50 -5.14 0.83
C PRO A 174 -7.99 -5.02 0.57
N SER A 175 -7.46 -5.82 -0.34
CA SER A 175 -6.02 -5.83 -0.66
C SER A 175 -5.52 -4.48 -1.21
N TYR A 176 -6.38 -3.72 -1.88
CA TYR A 176 -6.04 -2.39 -2.40
C TYR A 176 -5.93 -1.31 -1.31
N TYR A 177 -6.15 -1.64 -0.04
CA TYR A 177 -5.80 -0.79 1.11
C TYR A 177 -4.33 -0.93 1.50
N PHE A 178 -3.69 -2.04 1.12
CA PHE A 178 -2.35 -2.41 1.54
C PHE A 178 -1.33 -1.33 1.20
N ALA A 179 -0.54 -0.94 2.21
CA ALA A 179 0.51 0.07 2.14
C ALA A 179 0.03 1.45 1.67
N ARG A 180 -1.24 1.78 1.92
CA ARG A 180 -1.84 3.11 1.62
C ARG A 180 -2.26 3.80 2.90
N ASP A 181 -1.50 4.83 3.26
CA ASP A 181 -1.72 5.69 4.42
C ASP A 181 -2.16 4.89 5.66
N LEU A 182 -3.33 5.21 6.23
CA LEU A 182 -3.91 4.55 7.39
C LEU A 182 -5.09 3.62 7.03
N ARG A 183 -5.27 3.25 5.75
CA ARG A 183 -6.49 2.54 5.30
C ARG A 183 -6.63 1.17 5.95
N VAL A 184 -5.57 0.35 5.98
CA VAL A 184 -5.61 -0.97 6.66
C VAL A 184 -5.84 -0.80 8.15
N TYR A 185 -5.15 0.15 8.80
CA TYR A 185 -5.33 0.41 10.23
C TYR A 185 -6.77 0.81 10.57
N LYS A 186 -7.36 1.76 9.82
CA LYS A 186 -8.75 2.20 10.04
C LYS A 186 -9.73 1.05 9.85
N ALA A 187 -9.60 0.29 8.76
CA ALA A 187 -10.43 -0.88 8.51
C ALA A 187 -10.28 -1.90 9.65
N PHE A 188 -9.04 -2.19 10.06
CA PHE A 188 -8.76 -3.11 11.15
C PHE A 188 -9.44 -2.69 12.46
N GLN A 189 -9.33 -1.41 12.87
CA GLN A 189 -10.01 -0.90 14.06
C GLN A 189 -11.53 -0.99 13.94
N GLU A 190 -12.09 -0.55 12.82
CA GLU A 190 -13.54 -0.62 12.56
C GLU A 190 -14.06 -2.05 12.70
N ARG A 191 -13.34 -3.03 12.14
CA ARG A 191 -13.71 -4.44 12.25
C ARG A 191 -13.55 -4.99 13.67
N LEU A 192 -12.49 -4.60 14.39
CA LEU A 192 -12.32 -4.97 15.80
C LEU A 192 -13.46 -4.44 16.68
N ASP A 193 -13.88 -3.19 16.47
CA ASP A 193 -14.96 -2.58 17.22
C ASP A 193 -16.32 -3.19 16.87
N LYS A 194 -16.59 -3.40 15.57
CA LYS A 194 -17.80 -4.05 15.07
C LYS A 194 -18.00 -5.44 15.69
N HIS A 195 -16.94 -6.25 15.77
CA HIS A 195 -16.99 -7.64 16.23
C HIS A 195 -16.46 -7.85 17.66
N LYS A 196 -16.43 -6.78 18.47
CA LYS A 196 -15.83 -6.80 19.82
C LYS A 196 -16.41 -7.85 20.74
N ARG A 197 -17.71 -8.18 20.60
CA ARG A 197 -18.39 -9.18 21.45
C ARG A 197 -17.96 -10.60 21.08
N GLU A 198 -17.89 -10.90 19.79
CA GLU A 198 -17.47 -12.19 19.24
C GLU A 198 -15.99 -12.42 19.53
N ILE A 199 -15.14 -11.41 19.33
CA ILE A 199 -13.70 -11.47 19.63
C ILE A 199 -13.45 -11.76 21.11
N ARG A 200 -14.25 -11.18 22.03
CA ARG A 200 -14.14 -11.47 23.47
C ARG A 200 -14.41 -12.94 23.80
N ARG A 201 -15.31 -13.59 23.06
CA ARG A 201 -15.69 -15.00 23.22
C ARG A 201 -14.64 -15.96 22.65
N LEU A 202 -13.69 -15.50 21.85
CA LEU A 202 -12.60 -16.34 21.35
C LEU A 202 -11.80 -16.95 22.51
N THR A 203 -11.56 -18.24 22.44
CA THR A 203 -10.78 -18.99 23.44
C THR A 203 -9.28 -18.71 23.31
N ASN A 204 -8.81 -18.35 22.12
CA ASN A 204 -7.40 -18.07 21.84
C ASN A 204 -6.92 -16.76 22.51
N LYS A 205 -6.30 -16.89 23.69
CA LYS A 205 -5.74 -15.76 24.45
C LYS A 205 -4.60 -15.06 23.72
N ARG A 206 -3.79 -15.79 22.94
CA ARG A 206 -2.66 -15.24 22.17
C ARG A 206 -3.17 -14.30 21.07
N LEU A 207 -4.16 -14.75 20.30
CA LEU A 207 -4.78 -13.92 19.27
C LEU A 207 -5.35 -12.63 19.87
N LYS A 208 -6.11 -12.73 20.96
CA LYS A 208 -6.63 -11.53 21.66
C LYS A 208 -5.54 -10.58 22.15
N TRP A 209 -4.37 -11.10 22.54
CA TRP A 209 -3.21 -10.26 22.87
C TRP A 209 -2.60 -9.64 21.62
N GLN A 210 -2.38 -10.40 20.54
CA GLN A 210 -1.85 -9.91 19.26
C GLN A 210 -2.70 -8.76 18.70
N LEU A 211 -4.04 -8.90 18.68
CA LEU A 211 -4.95 -7.86 18.21
C LEU A 211 -4.81 -6.56 19.02
N ARG A 212 -4.70 -6.66 20.35
CA ARG A 212 -4.51 -5.50 21.23
C ARG A 212 -3.15 -4.82 21.00
N VAL A 213 -2.08 -5.60 20.87
CA VAL A 213 -0.74 -5.07 20.61
C VAL A 213 -0.69 -4.37 19.25
N LEU A 214 -1.22 -5.00 18.20
CA LEU A 214 -1.28 -4.38 16.87
C LEU A 214 -2.10 -3.09 16.88
N SER A 215 -3.23 -3.07 17.58
CA SER A 215 -4.05 -1.87 17.74
C SER A 215 -3.27 -0.74 18.45
N ALA A 216 -2.67 -1.01 19.60
CA ALA A 216 -1.97 0.00 20.40
C ALA A 216 -0.67 0.53 19.74
N VAL A 217 0.14 -0.35 19.14
CA VAL A 217 1.38 0.05 18.46
C VAL A 217 1.07 0.96 17.26
N MET A 218 0.01 0.65 16.52
CA MET A 218 -0.36 1.41 15.34
C MET A 218 -1.05 2.73 15.68
N GLU A 219 -1.79 2.80 16.80
CA GLU A 219 -2.30 4.06 17.34
C GLU A 219 -1.14 5.05 17.61
N GLY A 220 -0.08 4.60 18.29
CA GLY A 220 1.11 5.43 18.55
C GLY A 220 1.84 5.91 17.28
N ARG A 221 1.87 5.06 16.22
CA ARG A 221 2.41 5.45 14.90
C ARG A 221 1.52 6.45 14.17
N SER A 222 0.20 6.32 14.29
CA SER A 222 -0.74 7.24 13.63
C SER A 222 -0.67 8.67 14.21
N ILE A 223 -0.39 8.79 15.52
CA ILE A 223 -0.20 10.08 16.21
C ILE A 223 1.10 10.75 15.74
N THR A 224 2.18 9.98 15.61
CA THR A 224 3.48 10.50 15.11
C THR A 224 3.44 10.87 13.62
N PHE A 225 2.67 10.16 12.80
CA PHE A 225 2.49 10.49 11.38
C PHE A 225 1.71 11.80 11.17
N ARG A 226 0.68 12.07 12.00
CA ARG A 226 -0.07 13.35 11.97
C ARG A 226 0.74 14.57 12.40
N GLY A 227 1.81 14.38 13.18
CA GLY A 227 2.72 15.46 13.59
C GLY A 227 3.75 15.88 12.53
N LYS A 228 3.79 15.20 11.38
CA LYS A 228 4.72 15.49 10.27
C LYS A 228 4.00 15.96 8.98
N GLY A 229 2.71 16.25 9.05
CA GLY A 229 1.90 16.75 7.93
C GLY A 229 1.75 18.27 7.94
#